data_AF-A0A4Z1A969-F1
#
_entry.id   AF-A0A4Z1A969-F1
#
_cell.length_a   1.000
_cell.length_b   1.000
_cell.length_c   1.000
_cell.angle_alpha   90.00
_cell.angle_beta   90.00
_cell.angle_gamma   90.00
#
_symmetry.space_group_name_H-M   'P 1'
#
loop_
_entity.id
_entity.type
_entity.pdbx_description
1 polymer ?
#
loop_
_entity_poly.entity_id
_entity_poly.type
_entity_poly.pdbx_seq_one_letter_code
_entity_poly.pdbx_strand_id
1 'polypeptide(L)'
;MKEKLISLFALLSLLGCSESSESGKKDFKVLSDAFRSGHLTIVKSILSEKKESTDLSEDELFIYLKTLFYSGDWKDFFIIWSELKHKTPEMVLLYFKAVLLSKEKIVISEEDEKKLFELVSVSPEACLLLLRIQNGKTSTKQKQLFLAQTKHFQTHLDRLQKEMGDLK
;
A
#
# COMPACT_ATOMS: atom_id res chain seq x y z
N MET A 1 -30.09 -53.73 -19.04
CA MET A 1 -30.55 -52.47 -18.41
C MET A 1 -29.66 -52.05 -17.23
N LYS A 2 -28.34 -52.00 -17.39
CA LYS A 2 -27.40 -51.54 -16.33
C LYS A 2 -26.39 -50.50 -16.81
N GLU A 3 -26.23 -50.32 -18.12
CA GLU A 3 -25.22 -49.38 -18.67
C GLU A 3 -25.73 -47.95 -18.86
N LYS A 4 -27.05 -47.72 -18.82
CA LYS A 4 -27.62 -46.37 -18.97
C LYS A 4 -27.66 -45.55 -17.67
N LEU A 5 -27.42 -46.16 -16.51
CA LEU A 5 -27.46 -45.45 -15.21
C LEU A 5 -26.13 -44.75 -14.87
N ILE A 6 -25.00 -45.26 -15.37
CA ILE A 6 -23.67 -44.75 -15.02
C ILE A 6 -23.38 -43.42 -15.74
N SER A 7 -23.98 -43.20 -16.91
CA SER A 7 -23.85 -41.96 -17.68
C SER A 7 -24.55 -40.76 -17.02
N LEU A 8 -25.64 -40.99 -16.28
CA LEU A 8 -26.39 -39.90 -15.64
C LEU A 8 -25.68 -39.36 -14.38
N PHE A 9 -24.88 -40.19 -13.69
CA PHE A 9 -24.16 -39.77 -12.49
C PHE A 9 -22.86 -39.02 -12.82
N ALA A 10 -22.23 -39.33 -13.96
CA ALA A 10 -21.02 -38.64 -14.43
C ALA A 10 -21.31 -37.22 -14.96
N LEU A 11 -22.54 -36.94 -15.42
CA LEU A 11 -22.93 -35.61 -15.89
C LEU A 11 -23.23 -34.61 -14.76
N LEU A 12 -23.52 -35.09 -13.55
CA LEU A 12 -23.84 -34.25 -12.38
C LEU A 12 -22.60 -33.75 -11.64
N SER A 13 -21.42 -34.31 -11.89
CA SER A 13 -20.16 -33.89 -11.27
C SER A 13 -19.52 -32.65 -11.90
N LEU A 14 -20.05 -32.17 -13.04
CA LEU A 14 -19.58 -30.96 -13.73
C LEU A 14 -20.36 -29.69 -13.34
N LEU A 15 -21.35 -29.81 -12.45
CA LEU A 15 -22.06 -28.68 -11.83
C LEU A 15 -21.45 -28.29 -10.49
N GLY A 16 -20.13 -28.43 -10.36
CA GLY A 16 -19.36 -27.77 -9.30
C GLY A 16 -19.43 -26.26 -9.49
N CYS A 17 -20.51 -25.66 -8.98
CA CYS A 17 -20.68 -24.22 -8.85
C CYS A 17 -19.43 -23.64 -8.17
N SER A 18 -18.66 -22.87 -8.92
CA SER A 18 -17.63 -22.00 -8.36
C SER A 18 -18.32 -20.83 -7.65
N GLU A 19 -18.76 -21.02 -6.41
CA GLU A 19 -19.23 -19.93 -5.52
C GLU A 19 -18.09 -19.01 -5.03
N SER A 20 -16.88 -19.21 -5.52
CA SER A 20 -15.67 -18.54 -5.01
C SER A 20 -15.51 -17.08 -5.42
N SER A 21 -16.28 -16.56 -6.39
CA SER A 21 -16.05 -15.20 -6.91
C SER A 21 -16.89 -14.10 -6.26
N GLU A 22 -18.04 -14.42 -5.67
CA GLU A 22 -18.97 -13.44 -5.11
C GLU A 22 -18.85 -13.32 -3.59
N SER A 23 -18.65 -14.45 -2.91
CA SER A 23 -18.33 -14.52 -1.48
C SER A 23 -17.04 -13.77 -1.14
N GLY A 24 -15.94 -14.03 -1.88
CA GLY A 24 -14.66 -13.34 -1.67
C GLY A 24 -14.72 -11.82 -1.86
N LYS A 25 -15.56 -11.33 -2.78
CA LYS A 25 -15.78 -9.88 -2.96
C LYS A 25 -16.54 -9.25 -1.79
N LYS A 26 -17.52 -9.98 -1.25
CA LYS A 26 -18.29 -9.54 -0.08
C LYS A 26 -17.40 -9.48 1.17
N ASP A 27 -16.57 -10.50 1.36
CA ASP A 27 -15.65 -10.58 2.51
C ASP A 27 -14.60 -9.46 2.45
N PHE A 28 -14.00 -9.23 1.28
CA PHE A 28 -13.08 -8.12 1.09
C PHE A 28 -13.74 -6.76 1.35
N LYS A 29 -15.00 -6.57 0.92
CA LYS A 29 -15.73 -5.33 1.19
C LYS A 29 -15.91 -5.08 2.69
N VAL A 30 -16.33 -6.11 3.44
CA VAL A 30 -16.47 -6.02 4.91
C VAL A 30 -15.15 -5.67 5.56
N LEU A 31 -14.06 -6.29 5.14
CA LEU A 31 -12.71 -6.01 5.63
C LEU A 31 -12.28 -4.56 5.34
N SER A 32 -12.53 -4.08 4.12
CA SER A 32 -12.23 -2.71 3.67
C SER A 32 -13.03 -1.66 4.46
N ASP A 33 -14.32 -1.93 4.70
CA ASP A 33 -15.18 -1.05 5.49
C ASP A 33 -14.75 -1.02 6.97
N ALA A 34 -14.35 -2.17 7.53
CA ALA A 34 -13.79 -2.25 8.88
C ALA A 34 -12.48 -1.45 9.01
N PHE A 35 -11.58 -1.57 8.03
CA PHE A 35 -10.34 -0.80 7.97
C PHE A 35 -10.62 0.71 7.90
N ARG A 36 -11.51 1.15 7.01
CA ARG A 36 -11.91 2.56 6.87
C ARG A 36 -12.57 3.13 8.13
N SER A 37 -13.25 2.28 8.88
CA SER A 37 -13.87 2.63 10.17
C SER A 37 -12.88 2.64 11.35
N GLY A 38 -11.60 2.32 11.11
CA GLY A 38 -10.56 2.34 12.13
C GLY A 38 -10.51 1.09 13.02
N HIS A 39 -11.19 -0.01 12.66
CA HIS A 39 -11.19 -1.26 13.42
C HIS A 39 -9.91 -2.08 13.20
N LEU A 40 -8.74 -1.46 13.37
CA LEU A 40 -7.43 -2.00 13.00
C LEU A 40 -7.11 -3.34 13.67
N THR A 41 -7.45 -3.52 14.95
CA THR A 41 -7.19 -4.78 15.68
C THR A 41 -7.93 -5.97 15.08
N ILE A 42 -9.19 -5.75 14.69
CA ILE A 42 -10.03 -6.80 14.07
C ILE A 42 -9.48 -7.13 12.69
N VAL A 43 -9.20 -6.09 11.90
CA VAL A 43 -8.62 -6.24 10.55
C VAL A 43 -7.29 -6.99 10.60
N LYS A 44 -6.42 -6.65 11.57
CA LYS A 44 -5.14 -7.33 11.79
C LYS A 44 -5.35 -8.82 12.11
N SER A 45 -6.22 -9.17 13.07
CA SER A 45 -6.49 -10.57 13.43
C SER A 45 -6.95 -11.39 12.22
N ILE A 46 -7.94 -10.87 11.49
CA ILE A 46 -8.50 -11.56 10.32
C ILE A 46 -7.42 -11.79 9.26
N LEU A 47 -6.60 -10.77 8.95
CA LEU A 47 -5.57 -10.87 7.92
C LEU A 47 -4.39 -11.76 8.34
N SER A 48 -4.00 -11.74 9.62
CA SER A 48 -2.99 -12.64 10.18
C SER A 48 -3.43 -14.10 10.07
N GLU A 49 -4.64 -14.42 10.56
CA GLU A 49 -5.21 -15.79 10.51
C GLU A 49 -5.40 -16.27 9.07
N LYS A 50 -5.86 -15.37 8.19
CA LYS A 50 -6.02 -15.69 6.78
C LYS A 50 -4.67 -15.98 6.12
N LYS A 51 -3.62 -15.23 6.44
CA LYS A 51 -2.26 -15.43 5.93
C LYS A 51 -1.63 -16.74 6.40
N GLU A 52 -1.96 -17.22 7.60
CA GLU A 52 -1.50 -18.53 8.09
C GLU A 52 -2.18 -19.70 7.39
N SER A 53 -3.40 -19.51 6.92
CA SER A 53 -4.21 -20.56 6.29
C SER A 53 -4.16 -20.56 4.76
N THR A 54 -4.01 -19.38 4.16
CA THR A 54 -4.11 -19.14 2.71
C THR A 54 -3.26 -17.94 2.28
N ASP A 55 -2.91 -17.86 1.00
CA ASP A 55 -2.27 -16.66 0.46
C ASP A 55 -3.25 -15.49 0.41
N LEU A 56 -2.78 -14.31 0.81
CA LEU A 56 -3.53 -13.06 0.67
C LEU A 56 -3.49 -12.56 -0.77
N SER A 57 -4.61 -12.01 -1.25
CA SER A 57 -4.64 -11.25 -2.49
C SER A 57 -3.84 -9.95 -2.37
N GLU A 58 -3.45 -9.33 -3.50
CA GLU A 58 -2.67 -8.09 -3.48
C GLU A 58 -3.42 -6.94 -2.75
N ASP A 59 -4.74 -6.84 -2.95
CA ASP A 59 -5.57 -5.84 -2.28
C ASP A 59 -5.63 -6.07 -0.76
N GLU A 60 -5.65 -7.33 -0.32
CA GLU A 60 -5.60 -7.69 1.09
C GLU A 60 -4.23 -7.41 1.68
N LEU A 61 -3.15 -7.66 0.93
CA LEU A 61 -1.79 -7.26 1.34
C LEU A 61 -1.67 -5.74 1.50
N PHE A 62 -2.32 -4.95 0.64
CA PHE A 62 -2.36 -3.49 0.80
C PHE A 62 -3.07 -3.05 2.08
N ILE A 63 -4.27 -3.61 2.35
CA ILE A 63 -4.97 -3.32 3.60
C ILE A 63 -4.14 -3.78 4.80
N TYR A 64 -3.49 -4.94 4.69
CA TYR A 64 -2.71 -5.49 5.78
C TYR A 64 -1.50 -4.61 6.09
N LEU A 65 -0.72 -4.23 5.07
CA LEU A 65 0.43 -3.33 5.21
C LEU A 65 0.02 -2.01 5.86
N LYS A 66 -1.08 -1.39 5.40
CA LYS A 66 -1.61 -0.15 6.00
C LYS A 66 -2.01 -0.37 7.46
N THR A 67 -2.67 -1.48 7.77
CA THR A 67 -3.07 -1.82 9.13
C THR A 67 -1.86 -1.93 10.05
N LEU A 68 -0.83 -2.66 9.64
CA LEU A 68 0.42 -2.80 10.38
C LEU A 68 1.12 -1.46 10.59
N PHE A 69 1.12 -0.59 9.56
CA PHE A 69 1.68 0.76 9.68
C PHE A 69 0.97 1.57 10.76
N TYR A 70 -0.37 1.62 10.73
CA TYR A 70 -1.15 2.40 11.68
C TYR A 70 -1.17 1.81 13.09
N SER A 71 -0.95 0.50 13.23
CA SER A 71 -0.78 -0.19 14.52
C SER A 71 0.64 -0.09 15.07
N GLY A 72 1.63 0.34 14.28
CA GLY A 72 3.02 0.44 14.70
C GLY A 72 3.78 -0.89 14.74
N ASP A 73 3.27 -1.91 14.04
CA ASP A 73 3.84 -3.26 14.01
C ASP A 73 4.94 -3.38 12.95
N TRP A 74 6.10 -2.77 13.22
CA TRP A 74 7.14 -2.56 12.22
C TRP A 74 7.77 -3.84 11.67
N LYS A 75 7.99 -4.84 12.53
CA LYS A 75 8.59 -6.12 12.11
C LYS A 75 7.76 -6.80 11.02
N ASP A 76 6.47 -6.94 11.26
CA ASP A 76 5.54 -7.57 10.31
C ASP A 76 5.33 -6.67 9.09
N PHE A 77 5.30 -5.34 9.30
CA PHE A 77 5.21 -4.38 8.19
C PHE A 77 6.33 -4.58 7.16
N PHE A 78 7.59 -4.72 7.60
CA PHE A 78 8.71 -4.91 6.67
C PHE A 78 8.70 -6.28 5.99
N ILE A 79 8.15 -7.31 6.64
CA ILE A 79 7.93 -8.63 6.02
C ILE A 79 6.91 -8.48 4.88
N ILE A 80 5.73 -7.91 5.16
CA ILE A 80 4.68 -7.73 4.14
C ILE A 80 5.14 -6.81 3.00
N TRP A 81 5.94 -5.78 3.28
CA TRP A 81 6.55 -4.93 2.23
C TRP A 81 7.37 -5.73 1.20
N SER A 82 8.11 -6.74 1.67
CA SER A 82 8.94 -7.57 0.80
C SER A 82 8.13 -8.50 -0.11
N GLU A 83 6.92 -8.86 0.32
CA GLU A 83 6.01 -9.75 -0.42
C GLU A 83 5.19 -9.02 -1.51
N LEU A 84 5.02 -7.70 -1.37
CA LEU A 84 4.27 -6.89 -2.34
C LEU A 84 4.94 -6.87 -3.71
N LYS A 85 4.19 -7.33 -4.73
CA LYS A 85 4.62 -7.32 -6.13
C LYS A 85 4.50 -5.92 -6.71
N HIS A 86 3.40 -5.24 -6.42
CA HIS A 86 3.14 -3.89 -6.89
C HIS A 86 3.20 -2.88 -5.74
N LYS A 87 4.15 -1.95 -5.79
CA LYS A 87 4.34 -0.91 -4.76
C LYS A 87 3.80 0.42 -5.28
N THR A 88 2.60 0.79 -4.85
CA THR A 88 1.98 2.08 -5.22
C THR A 88 2.74 3.26 -4.60
N PRO A 89 2.59 4.49 -5.13
CA PRO A 89 3.22 5.68 -4.55
C PRO A 89 2.92 5.86 -3.06
N GLU A 90 1.68 5.63 -2.64
CA GLU A 90 1.28 5.70 -1.24
C GLU A 90 2.09 4.70 -0.38
N MET A 91 2.24 3.46 -0.83
CA MET A 91 2.96 2.42 -0.09
C MET A 91 4.44 2.71 0.01
N VAL A 92 5.05 3.26 -1.05
CA VAL A 92 6.45 3.72 -1.02
C VAL A 92 6.61 4.80 0.07
N LEU A 93 5.71 5.79 0.12
CA LEU A 93 5.77 6.82 1.15
C LEU A 93 5.60 6.24 2.57
N LEU A 94 4.68 5.28 2.76
CA LEU A 94 4.51 4.59 4.05
C LEU A 94 5.76 3.80 4.44
N TYR A 95 6.39 3.08 3.51
CA TYR A 95 7.62 2.33 3.78
C TYR A 95 8.72 3.24 4.33
N PHE A 96 8.98 4.36 3.65
CA PHE A 96 10.01 5.30 4.10
C PHE A 96 9.66 6.02 5.40
N LYS A 97 8.37 6.28 5.66
CA LYS A 97 7.93 6.72 6.99
C LYS A 97 8.21 5.67 8.05
N ALA A 98 7.90 4.39 7.78
CA ALA A 98 8.16 3.29 8.71
C ALA A 98 9.66 3.15 9.01
N VAL A 99 10.53 3.29 8.01
CA VAL A 99 12.00 3.31 8.21
C VAL A 99 12.43 4.41 9.19
N LEU A 100 11.83 5.59 9.10
CA LEU A 100 12.15 6.70 10.01
C LEU A 100 11.52 6.51 11.42
N LEU A 101 10.33 5.93 11.49
CA LEU A 101 9.55 5.79 12.73
C LEU A 101 9.96 4.57 13.57
N SER A 102 10.36 3.46 12.94
CA SER A 102 10.68 2.21 13.64
C SER A 102 11.91 2.34 14.52
N LYS A 103 12.83 3.26 14.17
CA LYS A 103 14.18 3.40 14.77
C LYS A 103 15.03 2.14 14.64
N GLU A 104 14.59 1.16 13.84
CA GLU A 104 15.33 -0.05 13.52
C GLU A 104 16.39 0.26 12.45
N LYS A 105 17.49 -0.49 12.46
CA LYS A 105 18.52 -0.38 11.41
C LYS A 105 18.04 -1.15 10.17
N ILE A 106 17.17 -0.53 9.40
CA ILE A 106 16.71 -1.05 8.11
C ILE A 106 17.75 -0.73 7.04
N VAL A 107 18.18 -1.73 6.28
CA VAL A 107 18.97 -1.53 5.06
C VAL A 107 17.99 -1.31 3.92
N ILE A 108 18.02 -0.11 3.34
CA ILE A 108 17.18 0.28 2.21
C ILE A 108 17.82 -0.27 0.93
N SER A 109 17.04 -0.99 0.12
CA SER A 109 17.51 -1.48 -1.17
C SER A 109 17.63 -0.35 -2.19
N GLU A 110 18.55 -0.47 -3.15
CA GLU A 110 18.68 0.51 -4.25
C GLU A 110 17.37 0.63 -5.06
N GLU A 111 16.62 -0.47 -5.19
CA GLU A 111 15.34 -0.49 -5.88
C GLU A 111 14.28 0.35 -5.14
N ASP A 112 14.20 0.22 -3.81
CA ASP A 112 13.25 1.00 -3.03
C ASP A 112 13.65 2.48 -2.98
N GLU A 113 14.95 2.79 -2.91
CA GLU A 113 15.43 4.18 -3.00
C GLU A 113 15.08 4.81 -4.36
N LYS A 114 15.21 4.05 -5.46
CA LYS A 114 14.81 4.50 -6.79
C LYS A 114 13.32 4.83 -6.85
N LYS A 115 12.45 4.00 -6.25
CA LYS A 115 11.00 4.25 -6.18
C LYS A 115 10.70 5.57 -5.44
N LEU A 116 11.41 5.88 -4.35
CA LEU A 116 11.25 7.17 -3.67
C LEU A 116 11.69 8.33 -4.57
N PHE A 117 12.83 8.17 -5.25
CA PHE A 117 13.38 9.19 -6.13
C PHE A 117 12.43 9.54 -7.29
N GLU A 118 11.74 8.55 -7.87
CA GLU A 118 10.73 8.76 -8.91
C GLU A 118 9.58 9.67 -8.42
N LEU A 119 9.21 9.59 -7.13
CA LEU A 119 8.14 10.39 -6.53
C LEU A 119 8.53 11.84 -6.21
N VAL A 120 9.82 12.17 -6.16
CA VAL A 120 10.33 13.52 -5.83
C VAL A 120 9.77 14.59 -6.78
N SER A 121 9.47 14.22 -8.03
CA SER A 121 8.95 15.14 -9.04
C SER A 121 7.47 15.52 -8.84
N VAL A 122 6.70 14.72 -8.09
CA VAL A 122 5.25 14.84 -7.96
C VAL A 122 4.76 14.90 -6.51
N SER A 123 5.63 14.64 -5.53
CA SER A 123 5.29 14.60 -4.11
C SER A 123 6.30 15.40 -3.28
N PRO A 124 5.89 16.56 -2.71
CA PRO A 124 6.70 17.28 -1.73
C PRO A 124 7.08 16.41 -0.52
N GLU A 125 6.21 15.48 -0.14
CA GLU A 125 6.45 14.53 0.94
C GLU A 125 7.61 13.58 0.61
N ALA A 126 7.70 13.08 -0.63
CA ALA A 126 8.82 12.24 -1.06
C ALA A 126 10.16 12.98 -0.92
N CYS A 127 10.19 14.27 -1.27
CA CYS A 127 11.38 15.10 -1.09
C CYS A 127 11.81 15.17 0.38
N LEU A 128 10.87 15.41 1.29
CA LEU A 128 11.16 15.51 2.73
C LEU A 128 11.67 14.19 3.30
N LEU A 129 11.07 13.07 2.88
CA LEU A 129 11.51 11.73 3.28
C LEU A 129 12.95 11.46 2.80
N LEU A 130 13.24 11.74 1.53
CA LEU A 130 14.58 11.55 0.96
C LEU A 130 15.64 12.38 1.73
N LEU A 131 15.33 13.65 2.02
CA LEU A 131 16.21 14.53 2.80
C LEU A 131 16.47 13.99 4.21
N ARG A 132 15.43 13.49 4.89
CA ARG A 132 15.51 12.92 6.24
C ARG A 132 16.36 11.65 6.26
N ILE A 133 16.16 10.76 5.29
CA ILE A 133 16.88 9.48 5.20
C ILE A 133 18.38 9.71 4.93
N GLN A 134 18.71 10.69 4.09
CA GLN A 134 20.10 11.00 3.72
C GLN A 134 20.86 11.82 4.76
N ASN A 135 20.22 12.14 5.90
CA ASN A 135 20.79 12.67 7.14
C ASN A 135 22.08 13.51 6.95
N GLY A 136 21.95 14.67 6.30
CA GLY A 136 23.01 15.70 6.22
C GLY A 136 23.96 15.61 5.01
N LYS A 137 23.99 14.51 4.25
CA LYS A 137 24.76 14.41 2.99
C LYS A 137 23.91 14.77 1.77
N THR A 138 23.08 15.80 1.88
CA THR A 138 22.22 16.21 0.78
C THR A 138 23.07 16.77 -0.37
N SER A 139 23.05 16.11 -1.52
CA SER A 139 23.73 16.62 -2.71
C SER A 139 23.12 17.96 -3.15
N THR A 140 23.92 18.83 -3.74
CA THR A 140 23.46 20.12 -4.28
C THR A 140 22.29 19.97 -5.24
N LYS A 141 22.26 18.89 -6.03
CA LYS A 141 21.19 18.56 -6.97
C LYS A 141 19.84 18.30 -6.27
N GLN A 142 19.84 17.60 -5.14
CA GLN A 142 18.62 17.34 -4.36
C GLN A 142 18.10 18.62 -3.68
N LYS A 143 18.99 19.47 -3.17
CA LYS A 143 18.59 20.80 -2.65
C LYS A 143 17.95 21.66 -3.74
N GLN A 144 18.51 21.66 -4.95
CA GLN A 144 17.94 22.37 -6.09
C GLN A 144 16.57 21.82 -6.51
N LEU A 145 16.40 20.50 -6.54
CA LEU A 145 15.11 19.86 -6.79
C LEU A 145 14.07 20.27 -5.74
N PHE A 146 14.45 20.29 -4.46
CA PHE A 146 13.57 20.72 -3.38
C PHE A 146 13.13 22.18 -3.56
N LEU A 147 14.07 23.10 -3.81
CA LEU A 147 13.76 24.51 -4.03
C LEU A 147 12.85 24.72 -5.25
N ALA A 148 13.09 23.99 -6.34
CA ALA A 148 12.25 24.03 -7.53
C ALA A 148 10.82 23.57 -7.23
N GLN A 149 10.66 22.47 -6.47
CA GLN A 149 9.35 21.97 -6.05
C GLN A 149 8.63 22.92 -5.11
N THR A 150 9.32 23.50 -4.13
CA THR A 150 8.73 24.52 -3.24
C THR A 150 8.22 25.72 -4.04
N LYS A 151 8.99 26.18 -5.03
CA LYS A 151 8.57 27.27 -5.92
C LYS A 151 7.36 26.89 -6.77
N HIS A 152 7.34 25.67 -7.32
CA HIS A 152 6.22 25.17 -8.11
C HIS A 152 4.94 25.05 -7.27
N PHE A 153 5.06 24.52 -6.06
CA PHE A 153 3.96 24.45 -5.10
C PHE A 153 3.44 25.83 -4.72
N GLN A 154 4.33 26.79 -4.42
CA GLN A 154 3.94 28.17 -4.16
C GLN A 154 3.20 28.78 -5.36
N THR A 155 3.69 28.55 -6.59
CA THR A 155 3.04 29.04 -7.80
C THR A 155 1.62 28.47 -7.96
N HIS A 156 1.42 27.19 -7.62
CA HIS A 156 0.10 26.57 -7.63
C HIS A 156 -0.82 27.16 -6.54
N LEU A 157 -0.30 27.40 -5.34
CA LEU A 157 -1.05 28.05 -4.27
C LEU A 157 -1.45 29.47 -4.65
N ASP A 158 -0.52 30.27 -5.18
CA ASP A 158 -0.77 31.65 -5.61
C ASP A 158 -1.86 31.69 -6.70
N ARG A 159 -1.81 30.75 -7.65
CA ARG A 159 -2.83 30.61 -8.69
C ARG A 159 -4.18 30.26 -8.10
N LEU A 160 -4.24 29.30 -7.18
CA LEU A 160 -5.48 28.88 -6.54
C LEU A 160 -6.08 30.02 -5.71
N GLN A 161 -5.27 30.73 -4.94
CA GLN A 161 -5.68 31.92 -4.18
C GLN A 161 -6.21 33.04 -5.09
N LYS A 162 -5.59 33.25 -6.25
CA LYS A 162 -6.09 34.18 -7.27
C LYS A 162 -7.43 33.73 -7.86
N GLU A 163 -7.58 32.45 -8.16
CA GLU A 163 -8.84 31.87 -8.66
C GLU A 163 -9.95 31.93 -7.60
N MET A 164 -9.62 31.87 -6.31
CA MET A 164 -10.56 32.04 -5.20
C MET A 164 -10.85 33.51 -4.85
N GLY A 165 -10.13 34.47 -5.43
CA GLY A 165 -10.30 35.91 -5.16
C GLY A 165 -9.63 36.41 -3.87
N ASP A 166 -8.79 35.60 -3.24
CA ASP A 166 -8.08 35.92 -1.99
C ASP A 166 -6.81 36.75 -2.23
N LEU A 167 -6.23 36.67 -3.43
CA LEU A 167 -5.11 37.50 -3.89
C LEU A 167 -5.60 38.48 -4.97
N LYS A 168 -5.52 39.79 -4.67
CA LYS A 168 -5.72 40.89 -5.64
C LYS A 168 -4.52 41.04 -6.57
#